data_AF-Q1DFR0-F1
#
_entry.id   AF-Q1DFR0-F1
#
_cell.length_a   1.000
_cell.length_b   1.000
_cell.length_c   1.000
_cell.angle_alpha   90.00
_cell.angle_beta   90.00
_cell.angle_gamma   90.00
#
_symmetry.space_group_name_H-M   'P 1'
#
loop_
_entity.id
_entity.type
_entity.pdbx_description
1 polymer ?
#
loop_
_entity_poly.entity_id
_entity_poly.type
_entity_poly.pdbx_seq_one_letter_code
_entity_poly.pdbx_strand_id
1 'polypeptide(L)'
;MESVSKSVEARADRLATASQEALYQDPFWAARYGLERAQRFGDEDARFHVRYLVQSLDEHLPSVLEGYARWLRTLLVSRGMCSRHLDRHFAALAAALEAEGWGPGSEPHDYVGAARQALRYQEGPARLLEEEAPELARAATARLTLYIIPEDQPRLEEELQLQLSYVADALAAGKPDLLGDHVRWYAGFWPRRGFGLLAFPSVLGMLKSVLGSRHPEARTLLSEAGVSWEETRS
;
A
#
# COMPACT_ATOMS: atom_id res chain seq x y z
N MET A 1 -5.24 8.54 -37.37
CA MET A 1 -4.47 8.22 -36.14
C MET A 1 -5.36 7.39 -35.26
N GLU A 2 -4.88 6.24 -34.80
CA GLU A 2 -5.55 5.48 -33.75
C GLU A 2 -5.49 6.28 -32.44
N SER A 3 -6.58 6.32 -31.67
CA SER A 3 -6.58 7.07 -30.41
C SER A 3 -5.66 6.37 -29.40
N VAL A 4 -5.07 7.14 -28.49
CA VAL A 4 -4.22 6.60 -27.42
C VAL A 4 -4.99 5.58 -26.58
N SER A 5 -6.27 5.85 -26.29
CA SER A 5 -7.18 4.92 -25.59
C SER A 5 -7.28 3.56 -26.27
N LYS A 6 -7.50 3.51 -27.59
CA LYS A 6 -7.54 2.25 -28.36
C LYS A 6 -6.22 1.50 -28.34
N SER A 7 -5.11 2.24 -28.40
CA SER A 7 -3.77 1.64 -28.31
C SER A 7 -3.49 1.02 -26.94
N VAL A 8 -3.96 1.66 -25.86
CA VAL A 8 -3.89 1.13 -24.48
C VAL A 8 -4.84 -0.08 -24.33
N GLU A 9 -6.06 0.02 -24.83
CA GLU A 9 -7.06 -1.05 -24.80
C GLU A 9 -6.57 -2.32 -25.51
N ALA A 10 -5.96 -2.17 -26.69
CA ALA A 10 -5.36 -3.28 -27.44
C ALA A 10 -4.20 -3.98 -26.70
N ARG A 11 -3.65 -3.36 -25.65
CA ARG A 11 -2.59 -3.90 -24.79
C ARG A 11 -3.07 -4.24 -23.38
N ALA A 12 -4.36 -4.16 -23.12
CA ALA A 12 -4.88 -4.20 -21.75
C ALA A 12 -4.49 -5.45 -20.96
N ASP A 13 -4.58 -6.64 -21.57
CA ASP A 13 -4.20 -7.89 -20.91
C ASP A 13 -2.70 -7.96 -20.60
N ARG A 14 -1.85 -7.43 -21.48
CA ARG A 14 -0.40 -7.37 -21.25
C ARG A 14 -0.05 -6.41 -20.13
N LEU A 15 -0.64 -5.21 -20.14
CA LEU A 15 -0.46 -4.21 -19.08
C LEU A 15 -0.95 -4.74 -17.73
N ALA A 16 -2.13 -5.37 -17.69
CA ALA A 16 -2.67 -5.96 -16.46
C ALA A 16 -1.75 -7.06 -15.91
N THR A 17 -1.31 -7.99 -16.75
CA THR A 17 -0.40 -9.08 -16.35
C THR A 17 0.93 -8.54 -15.83
N ALA A 18 1.57 -7.64 -16.59
CA ALA A 18 2.86 -7.06 -16.22
C ALA A 18 2.78 -6.26 -14.90
N SER A 19 1.65 -5.61 -14.62
CA SER A 19 1.45 -4.86 -13.38
C SER A 19 1.34 -5.71 -12.11
N GLN A 20 1.11 -7.02 -12.22
CA GLN A 20 0.93 -7.91 -11.06
C GLN A 20 2.15 -8.79 -10.75
N GLU A 21 3.02 -9.02 -11.73
CA GLU A 21 4.09 -10.04 -11.63
C GLU A 21 5.02 -9.81 -10.43
N ALA A 22 5.48 -8.57 -10.23
CA ALA A 22 6.32 -8.23 -9.09
C ALA A 22 5.58 -8.29 -7.75
N LEU A 23 4.27 -8.00 -7.75
CA LEU A 23 3.46 -8.01 -6.54
C LEU A 23 3.30 -9.43 -6.00
N TYR A 24 3.07 -10.42 -6.86
CA TYR A 24 2.94 -11.82 -6.44
C TYR A 24 4.22 -12.44 -5.86
N GLN A 25 5.38 -11.78 -5.97
CA GLN A 25 6.60 -12.18 -5.27
C GLN A 25 6.57 -11.84 -3.77
N ASP A 26 5.68 -10.94 -3.34
CA ASP A 26 5.51 -10.63 -1.92
C ASP A 26 4.70 -11.75 -1.22
N PRO A 27 5.27 -12.45 -0.20
CA PRO A 27 4.57 -13.51 0.51
C PRO A 27 3.30 -13.04 1.24
N PHE A 28 3.12 -11.73 1.42
CA PHE A 28 1.93 -11.12 2.02
C PHE A 28 0.65 -11.55 1.30
N TRP A 29 0.62 -11.51 -0.04
CA TRP A 29 -0.63 -11.73 -0.79
C TRP A 29 -1.14 -13.16 -0.64
N ALA A 30 -0.25 -14.13 -0.83
CA ALA A 30 -0.58 -15.53 -0.68
C ALA A 30 -0.97 -15.87 0.77
N ALA A 31 -0.29 -15.28 1.77
CA ALA A 31 -0.62 -15.50 3.17
C ALA A 31 -1.95 -14.86 3.58
N ARG A 32 -2.26 -13.66 3.05
CA ARG A 32 -3.43 -12.87 3.46
C ARG A 32 -4.71 -13.37 2.82
N TYR A 33 -4.66 -13.72 1.53
CA TYR A 33 -5.86 -14.04 0.75
C TYR A 33 -5.91 -15.48 0.25
N GLY A 34 -4.81 -16.23 0.36
CA GLY A 34 -4.63 -17.55 -0.27
C GLY A 34 -4.18 -17.41 -1.72
N LEU A 35 -3.31 -18.31 -2.19
CA LEU A 35 -2.62 -18.17 -3.49
C LEU A 35 -3.60 -18.06 -4.68
N GLU A 36 -4.52 -19.03 -4.81
CA GLU A 36 -5.49 -19.07 -5.91
C GLU A 36 -6.40 -17.84 -5.92
N ARG A 37 -6.87 -17.44 -4.74
CA ARG A 37 -7.76 -16.29 -4.57
C ARG A 37 -7.03 -14.97 -4.83
N ALA A 38 -5.80 -14.82 -4.33
CA ALA A 38 -4.96 -13.65 -4.54
C ALA A 38 -4.68 -13.46 -6.03
N GLN A 39 -4.36 -14.53 -6.76
CA GLN A 39 -4.12 -14.48 -8.20
C GLN A 39 -5.39 -14.12 -8.95
N ARG A 40 -6.50 -14.84 -8.70
CA ARG A 40 -7.76 -14.59 -9.41
C ARG A 40 -8.26 -13.15 -9.25
N PHE A 41 -8.37 -12.67 -8.02
CA PHE A 41 -8.90 -11.33 -7.77
C PHE A 41 -7.87 -10.24 -8.07
N GLY A 42 -6.57 -10.51 -7.89
CA GLY A 42 -5.51 -9.58 -8.30
C GLY A 42 -5.49 -9.35 -9.81
N ASP A 43 -5.67 -10.41 -10.60
CA ASP A 43 -5.76 -10.32 -12.07
C ASP A 43 -7.02 -9.57 -12.51
N GLU A 44 -8.14 -9.77 -11.79
CA GLU A 44 -9.40 -9.07 -12.04
C GLU A 44 -9.26 -7.56 -11.73
N ASP A 45 -8.70 -7.21 -10.57
CA ASP A 45 -8.44 -5.83 -10.16
C ASP A 45 -7.48 -5.13 -11.14
N ALA A 46 -6.43 -5.82 -11.60
CA ALA A 46 -5.49 -5.31 -12.61
C ALA A 46 -6.20 -4.91 -13.91
N ARG A 47 -7.10 -5.75 -14.40
CA ARG A 47 -7.91 -5.45 -15.59
C ARG A 47 -8.86 -4.29 -15.35
N PHE A 48 -9.42 -4.16 -14.15
CA PHE A 48 -10.24 -3.00 -13.80
C PHE A 48 -9.42 -1.70 -13.79
N HIS A 49 -8.19 -1.70 -13.25
CA HIS A 49 -7.32 -0.51 -13.31
C HIS A 49 -7.09 -0.05 -14.75
N VAL A 50 -6.78 -0.98 -15.67
CA VAL A 50 -6.58 -0.65 -17.08
C VAL A 50 -7.88 -0.19 -17.74
N ARG A 51 -9.02 -0.80 -17.42
CA ARG A 51 -10.33 -0.39 -17.95
C ARG A 51 -10.69 1.04 -17.58
N TYR A 52 -10.51 1.42 -16.31
CA TYR A 52 -10.75 2.79 -15.88
C TYR A 52 -9.75 3.78 -16.47
N LEU A 53 -8.52 3.34 -16.78
CA LEU A 53 -7.56 4.14 -17.53
C LEU A 53 -8.01 4.35 -18.98
N VAL A 54 -8.47 3.31 -19.67
CA VAL A 54 -9.01 3.44 -21.03
C VAL A 54 -10.21 4.38 -21.04
N GLN A 55 -11.13 4.22 -20.08
CA GLN A 55 -12.29 5.10 -19.95
C GLN A 55 -11.89 6.55 -19.70
N SER A 56 -10.94 6.82 -18.79
CA SER A 56 -10.49 8.18 -18.54
C SER A 56 -9.84 8.81 -19.77
N LEU A 57 -9.08 8.02 -20.55
CA LEU A 57 -8.49 8.45 -21.83
C LEU A 57 -9.53 8.73 -22.92
N ASP A 58 -10.57 7.89 -23.03
CA ASP A 58 -11.67 8.11 -23.98
C ASP A 58 -12.47 9.37 -23.66
N GLU A 59 -12.65 9.67 -22.37
CA GLU A 59 -13.37 10.86 -21.91
C GLU A 59 -12.47 12.11 -21.84
N HIS A 60 -11.15 11.96 -21.99
CA HIS A 60 -10.14 13.01 -21.71
C HIS A 60 -10.30 13.62 -20.32
N LEU A 61 -10.61 12.79 -19.32
CA LEU A 61 -10.90 13.19 -17.96
C LEU A 61 -10.11 12.34 -16.95
N PRO A 62 -8.94 12.81 -16.46
CA PRO A 62 -8.17 12.07 -15.43
C PRO A 62 -8.99 11.81 -14.16
N SER A 63 -9.96 12.69 -13.87
CA SER A 63 -10.86 12.59 -12.72
C SER A 63 -11.66 11.28 -12.66
N VAL A 64 -11.87 10.60 -13.80
CA VAL A 64 -12.52 9.27 -13.83
C VAL A 64 -11.65 8.25 -13.09
N LEU A 65 -10.35 8.21 -13.40
CA LEU A 65 -9.41 7.28 -12.76
C LEU A 65 -9.10 7.69 -11.31
N GLU A 66 -9.02 8.99 -11.03
CA GLU A 66 -8.90 9.51 -9.65
C GLU A 66 -10.10 9.14 -8.77
N GLY A 67 -11.32 9.23 -9.33
CA GLY A 67 -12.56 8.84 -8.66
C GLY A 67 -12.58 7.35 -8.36
N TYR A 68 -12.18 6.53 -9.33
CA TYR A 68 -11.99 5.09 -9.16
C TYR A 68 -10.98 4.78 -8.04
N ALA A 69 -9.80 5.41 -8.04
CA ALA A 69 -8.78 5.19 -7.02
C ALA A 69 -9.30 5.51 -5.60
N ARG A 70 -10.00 6.64 -5.44
CA ARG A 70 -10.61 7.03 -4.15
C ARG A 70 -11.68 6.06 -3.68
N TRP A 71 -12.56 5.64 -4.58
CA TRP A 71 -13.58 4.64 -4.26
C TRP A 71 -12.96 3.29 -3.89
N LEU A 72 -11.97 2.85 -4.66
CA LEU A 72 -11.29 1.58 -4.45
C LEU A 72 -10.56 1.55 -3.10
N ARG A 73 -9.94 2.66 -2.69
CA ARG A 73 -9.37 2.82 -1.34
C ARG A 73 -10.38 2.50 -0.25
N THR A 74 -11.57 3.09 -0.28
CA THR A 74 -12.62 2.81 0.69
C THR A 74 -13.00 1.33 0.72
N LEU A 75 -13.06 0.69 -0.45
CA LEU A 75 -13.40 -0.72 -0.58
C LEU A 75 -12.30 -1.65 -0.04
N LEU A 76 -11.05 -1.48 -0.46
CA LEU A 76 -9.97 -2.42 -0.14
C LEU A 76 -9.39 -2.22 1.26
N VAL A 77 -9.46 -1.00 1.82
CA VAL A 77 -9.13 -0.77 3.24
C VAL A 77 -10.03 -1.62 4.13
N SER A 78 -11.33 -1.71 3.82
CA SER A 78 -12.26 -2.57 4.56
C SER A 78 -11.98 -4.08 4.42
N ARG A 79 -11.16 -4.47 3.44
CA ARG A 79 -10.79 -5.86 3.15
C ARG A 79 -9.38 -6.22 3.63
N GLY A 80 -8.71 -5.32 4.36
CA GLY A 80 -7.39 -5.56 4.92
C GLY A 80 -6.23 -5.28 3.97
N MET A 81 -6.42 -4.38 3.00
CA MET A 81 -5.33 -3.68 2.31
C MET A 81 -5.16 -2.28 2.92
N CYS A 82 -4.10 -1.58 2.50
CA CYS A 82 -3.89 -0.18 2.85
C CYS A 82 -3.70 0.68 1.59
N SER A 83 -3.76 1.99 1.72
CA SER A 83 -3.56 2.94 0.61
C SER A 83 -2.21 2.77 -0.07
N ARG A 84 -1.15 2.41 0.67
CA ARG A 84 0.16 2.10 0.09
C ARG A 84 0.14 0.85 -0.81
N HIS A 85 -0.67 -0.16 -0.49
CA HIS A 85 -0.85 -1.29 -1.40
C HIS A 85 -1.46 -0.85 -2.73
N LEU A 86 -2.49 -0.01 -2.68
CA LEU A 86 -3.10 0.55 -3.88
C LEU A 86 -2.14 1.42 -4.69
N ASP A 87 -1.35 2.28 -4.03
CA ASP A 87 -0.31 3.05 -4.70
C ASP A 87 0.70 2.15 -5.42
N ARG A 88 1.10 1.02 -4.80
CA ARG A 88 1.98 0.02 -5.43
C ARG A 88 1.35 -0.62 -6.68
N HIS A 89 0.05 -0.92 -6.67
CA HIS A 89 -0.64 -1.42 -7.87
C HIS A 89 -0.61 -0.39 -9.01
N PHE A 90 -0.93 0.88 -8.73
CA PHE A 90 -0.86 1.92 -9.75
C PHE A 90 0.57 2.23 -10.19
N ALA A 91 1.56 2.15 -9.29
CA ALA A 91 2.97 2.29 -9.64
C ALA A 91 3.44 1.17 -10.59
N ALA A 92 3.00 -0.07 -10.33
CA ALA A 92 3.30 -1.19 -11.22
C ALA A 92 2.62 -1.06 -12.58
N LEU A 93 1.38 -0.53 -12.63
CA LEU A 93 0.73 -0.18 -13.89
C LEU A 93 1.49 0.92 -14.65
N ALA A 94 1.99 1.95 -13.96
CA ALA A 94 2.81 3.00 -14.57
C ALA A 94 4.10 2.43 -15.17
N ALA A 95 4.77 1.52 -14.47
CA ALA A 95 5.96 0.82 -14.99
C ALA A 95 5.64 -0.06 -16.20
N ALA A 96 4.50 -0.75 -16.21
CA ALA A 96 4.04 -1.52 -17.36
C ALA A 96 3.73 -0.63 -18.58
N LEU A 97 3.15 0.55 -18.36
CA LEU A 97 2.93 1.56 -19.41
C LEU A 97 4.25 2.07 -19.98
N GLU A 98 5.22 2.39 -19.12
CA GLU A 98 6.55 2.85 -19.54
C GLU A 98 7.26 1.79 -20.41
N ALA A 99 7.18 0.52 -20.03
CA ALA A 99 7.73 -0.60 -20.81
C ALA A 99 7.07 -0.76 -22.20
N GLU A 100 5.81 -0.34 -22.36
CA GLU A 100 5.09 -0.33 -23.64
C GLU A 100 5.25 1.01 -24.41
N GLY A 101 6.08 1.94 -23.90
CA GLY A 101 6.43 3.20 -24.57
C GLY A 101 5.64 4.42 -24.09
N TRP A 102 4.81 4.29 -23.06
CA TRP A 102 4.10 5.39 -22.40
C TRP A 102 4.78 5.78 -21.10
N GLY A 103 5.91 6.46 -21.22
CA GLY A 103 6.66 7.00 -20.08
C GLY A 103 6.09 8.31 -19.55
N PRO A 104 6.79 8.95 -18.59
CA PRO A 104 6.43 10.25 -18.03
C PRO A 104 6.16 11.32 -19.11
N GLY A 105 5.09 12.10 -18.95
CA GLY A 105 4.65 13.11 -19.92
C GLY A 105 3.76 12.57 -21.04
N SER A 106 3.48 11.26 -21.06
CA SER A 106 2.42 10.69 -21.89
C SER A 106 1.09 10.69 -21.13
N GLU A 107 -0.02 10.91 -21.84
CA GLU A 107 -1.36 10.99 -21.24
C GLU A 107 -1.71 9.76 -20.38
N PRO A 108 -1.45 8.49 -20.80
CA PRO A 108 -1.76 7.32 -19.96
C PRO A 108 -0.97 7.31 -18.65
N HIS A 109 0.33 7.63 -18.72
CA HIS A 109 1.20 7.65 -17.55
C HIS A 109 0.79 8.77 -16.58
N ASP A 110 0.50 9.96 -17.11
CA ASP A 110 0.09 11.11 -16.31
C ASP A 110 -1.27 10.87 -15.63
N TYR A 111 -2.21 10.17 -16.30
CA TYR A 111 -3.50 9.80 -15.70
C TYR A 111 -3.34 8.80 -14.55
N VAL A 112 -2.46 7.81 -14.69
CA VAL A 112 -2.11 6.90 -13.58
C VAL A 112 -1.42 7.69 -12.45
N GLY A 113 -0.55 8.65 -12.78
CA GLY A 113 0.05 9.57 -11.80
C GLY A 113 -0.99 10.38 -11.03
N ALA A 114 -2.01 10.92 -11.70
CA ALA A 114 -3.11 11.62 -11.07
C ALA A 114 -3.92 10.71 -10.13
N ALA A 115 -4.18 9.47 -10.54
CA ALA A 115 -4.85 8.48 -9.69
C ALA A 115 -4.08 8.16 -8.40
N ARG A 116 -2.74 8.03 -8.50
CA ARG A 116 -1.85 7.88 -7.34
C ARG A 116 -1.91 9.09 -6.42
N GLN A 117 -1.89 10.29 -6.98
CA GLN A 117 -2.02 11.52 -6.21
C GLN A 117 -3.38 11.62 -5.52
N ALA A 118 -4.46 11.12 -6.14
CA ALA A 118 -5.79 11.08 -5.55
C ALA A 118 -5.92 10.12 -4.35
N LEU A 119 -4.98 9.18 -4.18
CA LEU A 119 -4.92 8.32 -2.98
C LEU A 119 -4.38 9.06 -1.75
N ARG A 120 -3.75 10.22 -1.91
CA ARG A 120 -3.23 11.03 -0.80
C ARG A 120 -4.35 11.60 0.05
N TYR A 121 -4.14 11.63 1.36
CA TYR A 121 -5.03 12.31 2.28
C TYR A 121 -4.87 13.83 2.13
N GLN A 122 -6.00 14.55 2.05
CA GLN A 122 -5.99 16.00 1.80
C GLN A 122 -5.88 16.83 3.09
N GLU A 123 -6.32 16.27 4.22
CA GLU A 123 -6.37 16.95 5.51
C GLU A 123 -6.36 15.97 6.69
N GLY A 124 -6.23 16.54 7.89
CA GLY A 124 -6.34 15.82 9.15
C GLY A 124 -5.12 14.98 9.54
N PRO A 125 -5.22 14.21 10.65
CA PRO A 125 -4.11 13.43 11.19
C PRO A 125 -3.56 12.38 10.23
N ALA A 126 -4.42 11.80 9.39
CA ALA A 126 -4.00 10.80 8.39
C ALA A 126 -3.06 11.40 7.33
N ARG A 127 -3.33 12.63 6.87
CA ARG A 127 -2.44 13.36 5.96
C ARG A 127 -1.09 13.65 6.59
N LEU A 128 -1.10 14.22 7.80
CA LEU A 128 0.14 14.56 8.50
C LEU A 128 1.02 13.32 8.69
N LEU A 129 0.40 12.19 9.08
CA LEU A 129 1.08 10.91 9.22
C LEU A 129 1.62 10.39 7.89
N GLU A 130 0.84 10.46 6.81
CA GLU A 130 1.26 10.03 5.47
C GLU A 130 2.47 10.81 4.96
N GLU A 131 2.48 12.14 5.13
CA GLU A 131 3.56 13.03 4.70
C GLU A 131 4.87 12.73 5.46
N GLU A 132 4.79 12.47 6.76
CA GLU A 132 5.95 12.20 7.62
C GLU A 132 6.38 10.72 7.63
N ALA A 133 5.60 9.81 7.03
CA ALA A 133 5.83 8.37 7.11
C ALA A 133 7.24 7.93 6.66
N PRO A 134 7.85 8.46 5.59
CA PRO A 134 9.22 8.10 5.20
C PRO A 134 10.26 8.49 6.26
N GLU A 135 10.11 9.65 6.90
CA GLU A 135 11.04 10.10 7.95
C GLU A 135 10.87 9.28 9.22
N LEU A 136 9.63 9.01 9.62
CA LEU A 136 9.31 8.17 10.76
C LEU A 136 9.83 6.74 10.57
N ALA A 137 9.65 6.17 9.37
CA ALA A 137 10.15 4.84 9.03
C ALA A 137 11.69 4.79 9.11
N ARG A 138 12.40 5.76 8.50
CA ARG A 138 13.87 5.86 8.61
C ARG A 138 14.34 5.96 10.05
N ALA A 139 13.69 6.80 10.86
CA ALA A 139 14.02 6.96 12.27
C ALA A 139 13.79 5.67 13.08
N ALA A 140 12.72 4.93 12.78
CA ALA A 140 12.43 3.63 13.40
C ALA A 140 13.44 2.57 12.97
N THR A 141 13.74 2.45 11.68
CA THR A 141 14.76 1.53 11.13
C THR A 141 16.11 1.78 11.79
N ALA A 142 16.56 3.04 11.88
CA ALA A 142 17.83 3.41 12.49
C ALA A 142 17.98 2.90 13.93
N ARG A 143 16.88 2.90 14.71
CA ARG A 143 16.84 2.40 16.09
C ARG A 143 16.71 0.87 16.18
N LEU A 144 16.27 0.22 15.12
CA LEU A 144 16.14 -1.23 15.03
C LEU A 144 17.35 -1.92 14.39
N THR A 145 18.35 -1.16 13.93
CA THR A 145 19.57 -1.67 13.26
C THR A 145 20.31 -2.75 14.04
N LEU A 146 20.25 -2.74 15.38
CA LEU A 146 20.90 -3.77 16.21
C LEU A 146 20.22 -5.16 16.14
N TYR A 147 19.01 -5.23 15.58
CA TYR A 147 18.20 -6.46 15.52
C TYR A 147 18.15 -7.08 14.12
N ILE A 148 18.74 -6.42 13.12
CA ILE A 148 18.71 -6.84 11.72
C ILE A 148 20.11 -6.76 11.11
N ILE A 149 20.31 -7.48 10.02
CA ILE A 149 21.51 -7.32 9.19
C ILE A 149 21.40 -6.04 8.34
N PRO A 150 22.52 -5.39 7.97
CA PRO A 150 22.50 -4.15 7.18
C PRO A 150 21.70 -4.25 5.87
N GLU A 151 21.73 -5.42 5.23
CA GLU A 151 21.04 -5.70 3.96
C GLU A 151 19.52 -5.66 4.09
N ASP A 152 18.99 -5.90 5.29
CA ASP A 152 17.55 -5.87 5.56
C ASP A 152 17.01 -4.48 5.89
N GLN A 153 17.87 -3.47 6.05
CA GLN A 153 17.43 -2.11 6.42
C GLN A 153 16.42 -1.51 5.44
N PRO A 154 16.62 -1.54 4.11
CA PRO A 154 15.64 -0.99 3.17
C PRO A 154 14.31 -1.74 3.22
N ARG A 155 14.37 -3.08 3.35
CA ARG A 155 13.17 -3.92 3.47
C ARG A 155 12.39 -3.60 4.74
N LEU A 156 13.07 -3.42 5.87
CA LEU A 156 12.43 -3.04 7.13
C LEU A 156 11.80 -1.65 7.05
N GLU A 157 12.47 -0.68 6.40
CA GLU A 157 11.92 0.66 6.20
C GLU A 157 10.64 0.61 5.37
N GLU A 158 10.60 -0.18 4.29
CA GLU A 158 9.38 -0.38 3.50
C GLU A 158 8.24 -0.99 4.32
N GLU A 159 8.55 -1.95 5.19
CA GLU A 159 7.60 -2.57 6.09
C GLU A 159 7.05 -1.59 7.13
N LEU A 160 7.89 -0.72 7.67
CA LEU A 160 7.49 0.34 8.59
C LEU A 160 6.60 1.38 7.90
N GLN A 161 6.93 1.78 6.67
CA GLN A 161 6.05 2.65 5.85
C GLN A 161 4.71 1.97 5.56
N LEU A 162 4.71 0.65 5.35
CA LEU A 162 3.49 -0.13 5.17
C LEU A 162 2.62 -0.11 6.44
N GLN A 163 3.21 -0.33 7.61
CA GLN A 163 2.47 -0.26 8.88
C GLN A 163 1.90 1.15 9.12
N LEU A 164 2.66 2.20 8.83
CA LEU A 164 2.19 3.58 8.95
C LEU A 164 1.02 3.88 7.99
N SER A 165 0.99 3.26 6.80
CA SER A 165 -0.17 3.37 5.91
C SER A 165 -1.44 2.76 6.51
N TYR A 166 -1.35 1.61 7.19
CA TYR A 166 -2.50 1.03 7.90
C TYR A 166 -3.00 1.94 9.03
N VAL A 167 -2.08 2.57 9.76
CA VAL A 167 -2.44 3.55 10.80
C VAL A 167 -3.15 4.76 10.17
N ALA A 168 -2.62 5.31 9.07
CA ALA A 168 -3.23 6.44 8.37
C ALA A 168 -4.64 6.11 7.85
N ASP A 169 -4.84 4.91 7.31
CA ASP A 169 -6.14 4.46 6.82
C ASP A 169 -7.17 4.28 7.95
N ALA A 170 -6.75 3.70 9.07
CA ALA A 170 -7.60 3.54 10.24
C ALA A 170 -8.01 4.91 10.84
N LEU A 171 -7.08 5.88 10.86
CA LEU A 171 -7.35 7.25 11.27
C LEU A 171 -8.35 7.93 10.32
N ALA A 172 -8.11 7.87 9.01
CA ALA A 172 -8.97 8.49 8.02
C ALA A 172 -10.39 7.89 7.99
N ALA A 173 -10.50 6.58 8.23
CA ALA A 173 -11.78 5.90 8.30
C ALA A 173 -12.51 6.09 9.64
N GLY A 174 -11.82 6.58 10.69
CA GLY A 174 -12.34 6.62 12.05
C GLY A 174 -12.66 5.22 12.60
N LYS A 175 -11.90 4.20 12.18
CA LYS A 175 -12.16 2.78 12.48
C LYS A 175 -10.91 2.11 13.06
N PRO A 176 -10.67 2.20 14.38
CA PRO A 176 -9.49 1.59 15.01
C PRO A 176 -9.44 0.07 14.85
N ASP A 177 -10.59 -0.60 14.76
CA ASP A 177 -10.68 -2.05 14.56
C ASP A 177 -9.96 -2.53 13.30
N LEU A 178 -9.90 -1.71 12.24
CA LEU A 178 -9.18 -2.05 11.02
C LEU A 178 -7.69 -2.27 11.29
N LEU A 179 -7.07 -1.44 12.13
CA LEU A 179 -5.69 -1.65 12.54
C LEU A 179 -5.57 -2.84 13.49
N GLY A 180 -6.49 -2.99 14.44
CA GLY A 180 -6.46 -4.12 15.39
C GLY A 180 -6.51 -5.48 14.69
N ASP A 181 -7.40 -5.64 13.72
CA ASP A 181 -7.49 -6.84 12.88
C ASP A 181 -6.22 -7.09 12.08
N HIS A 182 -5.67 -6.04 11.47
CA HIS A 182 -4.41 -6.12 10.74
C HIS A 182 -3.27 -6.54 11.66
N VAL A 183 -3.09 -5.89 12.81
CA VAL A 183 -1.99 -6.18 13.76
C VAL A 183 -2.06 -7.62 14.26
N ARG A 184 -3.24 -8.11 14.64
CA ARG A 184 -3.42 -9.51 15.07
C ARG A 184 -3.01 -10.49 13.98
N TRP A 185 -3.46 -10.27 12.75
CA TRP A 185 -3.09 -11.13 11.62
C TRP A 185 -1.59 -11.02 11.29
N TYR A 186 -1.06 -9.79 11.23
CA TYR A 186 0.31 -9.52 10.83
C TYR A 186 1.33 -10.06 11.83
N ALA A 187 1.00 -10.10 13.12
CA ALA A 187 1.85 -10.72 14.14
C ALA A 187 2.15 -12.19 13.83
N GLY A 188 1.15 -12.97 13.40
CA GLY A 188 1.34 -14.36 12.97
C GLY A 188 2.03 -14.51 11.61
N PHE A 189 1.89 -13.52 10.73
CA PHE A 189 2.55 -13.49 9.43
C PHE A 189 4.02 -13.06 9.51
N TRP A 190 4.39 -12.20 10.46
CA TRP A 190 5.68 -11.54 10.57
C TRP A 190 6.91 -12.46 10.46
N PRO A 191 6.94 -13.67 11.04
CA PRO A 191 8.07 -14.60 10.85
C PRO A 191 8.38 -14.90 9.37
N ARG A 192 7.37 -14.85 8.48
CA ARG A 192 7.53 -15.06 7.04
C ARG A 192 8.22 -13.90 6.32
N ARG A 193 8.33 -12.71 6.94
CA ARG A 193 9.12 -11.59 6.39
C ARG A 193 10.62 -11.84 6.48
N GLY A 194 11.06 -12.66 7.42
CA GLY A 194 12.45 -13.10 7.51
C GLY A 194 13.42 -12.13 8.19
N PHE A 195 12.95 -11.23 9.06
CA PHE A 195 13.82 -10.32 9.84
C PHE A 195 14.48 -10.97 11.07
N GLY A 196 14.74 -12.28 11.02
CA GLY A 196 15.38 -13.02 12.10
C GLY A 196 14.63 -12.93 13.44
N LEU A 197 15.31 -12.41 14.47
CA LEU A 197 14.82 -12.32 15.84
C LEU A 197 14.02 -11.04 16.14
N LEU A 198 13.93 -10.10 15.18
CA LEU A 198 13.13 -8.90 15.36
C LEU A 198 11.66 -9.31 15.49
N ALA A 199 11.04 -9.08 16.65
CA ALA A 199 9.64 -9.40 16.87
C ALA A 199 8.71 -8.25 16.40
N PHE A 200 7.53 -8.58 15.87
CA PHE A 200 6.57 -7.58 15.41
C PHE A 200 6.11 -6.60 16.50
N PRO A 201 5.86 -7.03 17.77
CA PRO A 201 5.56 -6.08 18.85
C PRO A 201 6.67 -5.05 19.08
N SER A 202 7.95 -5.41 18.87
CA SER A 202 9.07 -4.46 18.96
C SER A 202 9.03 -3.42 17.84
N VAL A 203 8.62 -3.83 16.64
CA VAL A 203 8.40 -2.92 15.50
C VAL A 203 7.29 -1.92 15.81
N LEU A 204 6.14 -2.39 16.31
CA LEU A 204 5.02 -1.53 16.71
C LEU A 204 5.39 -0.57 17.86
N GLY A 205 6.11 -1.08 18.86
CA GLY A 205 6.65 -0.27 19.96
C GLY A 205 7.61 0.82 19.47
N MET A 206 8.44 0.52 18.46
CA MET A 206 9.32 1.50 17.85
C MET A 206 8.55 2.56 17.07
N LEU A 207 7.57 2.18 16.26
CA LEU A 207 6.69 3.12 15.54
C LEU A 207 5.99 4.05 16.52
N LYS A 208 5.39 3.51 17.58
CA LYS A 208 4.79 4.30 18.67
C LYS A 208 5.79 5.29 19.26
N SER A 209 7.02 4.87 19.51
CA SER A 209 8.09 5.72 20.04
C SER A 209 8.43 6.89 19.11
N VAL A 210 8.67 6.64 17.82
CA VAL A 210 9.09 7.68 16.86
C VAL A 210 7.99 8.68 16.50
N LEU A 211 6.71 8.29 16.58
CA LEU A 211 5.58 9.19 16.34
C LEU A 211 5.58 10.41 17.27
N GLY A 212 6.13 10.29 18.49
CA GLY A 212 6.29 11.42 19.41
C GLY A 212 4.99 12.19 19.71
N SER A 213 5.08 13.42 20.22
CA SER A 213 3.90 14.25 20.51
C SER A 213 3.21 14.83 19.27
N ARG A 214 3.84 14.71 18.09
CA ARG A 214 3.31 15.25 16.81
C ARG A 214 2.16 14.44 16.24
N HIS A 215 2.07 13.15 16.59
CA HIS A 215 1.02 12.24 16.11
C HIS A 215 0.29 11.56 17.27
N PRO A 216 -0.43 12.33 18.11
CA PRO A 216 -1.06 11.78 19.31
C PRO A 216 -2.15 10.75 18.98
N GLU A 217 -2.96 10.97 17.95
CA GLU A 217 -4.02 10.06 17.53
C GLU A 217 -3.46 8.73 17.01
N ALA A 218 -2.41 8.79 16.17
CA ALA A 218 -1.72 7.62 15.66
C ALA A 218 -1.12 6.77 16.79
N ARG A 219 -0.56 7.42 17.82
CA ARG A 219 -0.01 6.75 19.01
C ARG A 219 -1.08 6.10 19.85
N THR A 220 -2.22 6.74 20.04
CA THR A 220 -3.37 6.15 20.74
C THR A 220 -3.83 4.91 20.00
N LEU A 221 -4.05 5.02 18.69
CA LEU A 221 -4.50 3.92 17.84
C LEU A 221 -3.53 2.72 17.83
N LEU A 222 -2.22 2.95 17.76
CA LEU A 222 -1.21 1.88 17.92
C LEU A 222 -1.18 1.27 19.34
N SER A 223 -1.52 2.05 20.36
CA SER A 223 -1.57 1.56 21.75
C SER A 223 -2.76 0.65 21.98
N GLU A 224 -3.89 0.94 21.33
CA GLU A 224 -5.12 0.16 21.41
C GLU A 224 -5.09 -1.09 20.52
N ALA A 225 -4.43 -1.00 19.37
CA ALA A 225 -4.28 -2.14 18.45
C ALA A 225 -3.22 -3.16 18.89
N GLY A 226 -2.32 -2.77 19.79
CA GLY A 226 -1.17 -3.57 20.20
C GLY A 226 -1.57 -4.84 20.94
N VAL A 227 -1.10 -5.98 20.44
CA VAL A 227 -1.18 -7.26 21.15
C VAL A 227 -0.28 -7.17 22.38
N SER A 228 -0.82 -7.38 23.57
CA SER A 228 0.02 -7.58 24.77
C SER A 228 0.93 -8.79 24.50
N TRP A 229 2.19 -8.74 24.96
CA TRP A 229 3.09 -9.91 24.91
C TRP A 229 2.43 -11.17 25.51
N GLU A 230 1.47 -11.00 26.42
CA GLU A 230 0.70 -12.06 27.07
C GLU A 230 -0.30 -12.75 26.12
N GLU A 231 -0.87 -12.04 25.15
CA GLU A 231 -1.88 -12.58 24.22
C GLU A 231 -1.27 -13.39 23.08
N THR A 232 0.01 -13.15 22.74
CA THR A 232 0.71 -13.89 21.66
C THR A 232 1.28 -15.25 22.07
N ARG A 233 1.10 -15.68 23.33
CA ARG A 233 1.60 -16.95 23.87
C ARG A 233 0.51 -17.99 24.18
N SER A 234 -0.75 -17.69 23.85
CA SER A 234 -1.87 -18.65 23.96
C SER A 234 -2.02 -19.45 22.67
#